data_AF-A0A5E3X7L3-F1
#
_entry.id   AF-A0A5E3X7L3-F1
#
_cell.length_a   1.000
_cell.length_b   1.000
_cell.length_c   1.000
_cell.angle_alpha   90.00
_cell.angle_beta   90.00
_cell.angle_gamma   90.00
#
_symmetry.space_group_name_H-M   'P 1'
#
loop_
_entity.id
_entity.type
_entity.pdbx_description
1 polymer ?
#
loop_
_entity_poly.entity_id
_entity_poly.type
_entity_poly.pdbx_seq_one_letter_code
_entity_poly.pdbx_strand_id
1 'polypeptide(L)'
;MSDPGEPRNPLSGPDRERRRPARDKPAPYDRKKTGPKPQAHKTSAKPVGPQKKENLTLGDWLEVVAYADAHPGITQPAIELYFKTRPEGALQLSQPSISRNLSAKGRAALEKRRLSHANALDMKRGRFVVRPDVDHALWIWQQSMEERGETPDGNMLVAKRTKFEELFDVPANERMTSRGWLSGFTKACVLHS
;
A
#
# COMPACT_ATOMS: atom_id res chain seq x y z
N MET A 1 59.95 -61.79 -24.45
CA MET A 1 58.57 -62.27 -24.35
C MET A 1 57.67 -61.07 -24.53
N SER A 2 57.02 -61.02 -25.69
CA SER A 2 56.03 -60.03 -26.10
C SER A 2 54.70 -60.32 -25.42
N ASP A 3 53.99 -59.28 -24.95
CA ASP A 3 52.64 -58.95 -25.43
C ASP A 3 52.19 -57.58 -24.85
N PRO A 4 51.17 -56.91 -25.43
CA PRO A 4 51.35 -55.58 -25.99
C PRO A 4 50.34 -54.56 -25.43
N GLY A 5 50.47 -53.33 -25.93
CA GLY A 5 49.68 -52.18 -25.54
C GLY A 5 48.16 -52.38 -25.62
N GLU A 6 47.53 -51.92 -24.55
CA GLU A 6 46.09 -51.75 -24.40
C GLU A 6 45.58 -50.67 -25.38
N PRO A 7 44.56 -50.95 -26.21
CA PRO A 7 44.02 -49.97 -27.14
C PRO A 7 43.17 -48.94 -26.41
N ARG A 8 43.58 -47.68 -26.49
CA ARG A 8 42.71 -46.52 -26.31
C ARG A 8 41.65 -46.54 -27.42
N ASN A 9 40.37 -46.54 -27.05
CA ASN A 9 39.25 -46.21 -27.93
C ASN A 9 38.31 -45.22 -27.21
N PRO A 10 37.52 -44.40 -27.93
CA PRO A 10 37.62 -42.94 -27.84
C PRO A 10 36.23 -42.33 -27.62
N LEU A 11 36.11 -41.02 -27.88
CA LEU A 11 34.87 -40.29 -28.19
C LEU A 11 34.01 -39.97 -26.95
N SER A 12 34.18 -38.80 -26.35
CA SER A 12 33.51 -37.56 -26.78
C SER A 12 32.06 -37.78 -27.19
N GLY A 13 31.17 -37.85 -26.20
CA GLY A 13 29.74 -37.60 -26.37
C GLY A 13 29.46 -36.11 -26.16
N PRO A 14 28.61 -35.47 -26.99
CA PRO A 14 28.44 -34.02 -26.97
C PRO A 14 27.71 -33.59 -25.70
N ASP A 15 28.24 -32.51 -25.12
CA ASP A 15 27.64 -31.71 -24.07
C ASP A 15 26.22 -31.30 -24.50
N ARG A 16 25.21 -31.98 -23.95
CA ARG A 16 23.80 -31.63 -24.19
C ARG A 16 23.49 -30.41 -23.35
N GLU A 17 23.84 -29.26 -23.89
CA GLU A 17 23.34 -27.95 -23.48
C GLU A 17 21.81 -28.02 -23.40
N ARG A 18 21.27 -28.11 -22.17
CA ARG A 18 19.83 -28.12 -21.92
C ARG A 18 19.26 -26.73 -22.20
N ARG A 19 19.08 -26.40 -23.47
CA ARG A 19 18.34 -25.21 -23.90
C ARG A 19 16.89 -25.37 -23.48
N ARG A 20 16.47 -24.57 -22.49
CA ARG A 20 15.05 -24.44 -22.14
C ARG A 20 14.29 -23.94 -23.38
N PRO A 21 13.14 -24.52 -23.74
CA PRO A 21 12.34 -24.02 -24.86
C PRO A 21 11.89 -22.59 -24.58
N ALA A 22 11.86 -21.77 -25.64
CA ALA A 22 11.38 -20.41 -25.56
C ALA A 22 9.90 -20.41 -25.14
N ARG A 23 9.58 -19.58 -24.14
CA ARG A 23 8.22 -19.45 -23.61
C ARG A 23 7.37 -18.70 -24.63
N ASP A 24 6.20 -19.23 -24.96
CA ASP A 24 5.25 -18.56 -25.85
C ASP A 24 4.89 -17.17 -25.31
N LYS A 25 4.79 -16.20 -26.22
CA LYS A 25 4.39 -14.83 -25.88
C LYS A 25 2.96 -14.87 -25.34
N PRO A 26 2.67 -14.22 -24.20
CA PRO A 26 1.31 -14.17 -23.67
C PRO A 26 0.38 -13.50 -24.68
N ALA A 27 -0.83 -14.02 -24.81
CA ALA A 27 -1.87 -13.45 -25.65
C ALA A 27 -2.13 -11.97 -25.26
N PRO A 28 -2.51 -11.10 -26.23
CA PRO A 28 -2.83 -9.71 -25.96
C PRO A 28 -3.91 -9.59 -24.88
N TYR A 29 -3.60 -8.84 -23.82
CA TYR A 29 -4.51 -8.66 -22.70
C TYR A 29 -5.68 -7.78 -23.12
N ASP A 30 -6.88 -8.35 -23.18
CA ASP A 30 -8.10 -7.62 -23.53
C ASP A 30 -8.54 -6.72 -22.36
N ARG A 31 -8.03 -5.49 -22.33
CA ARG A 31 -8.42 -4.48 -21.33
C ARG A 31 -9.79 -3.95 -21.69
N LYS A 32 -10.84 -4.52 -21.10
CA LYS A 32 -12.16 -3.88 -21.05
C LYS A 32 -12.02 -2.48 -20.44
N LYS A 33 -12.13 -1.44 -21.27
CA LYS A 33 -12.14 -0.03 -20.83
C LYS A 33 -13.36 0.17 -19.93
N THR A 34 -13.15 0.14 -18.62
CA THR A 34 -14.18 0.55 -17.68
C THR A 34 -14.25 2.07 -17.76
N GLY A 35 -15.40 2.61 -18.16
CA GLY A 35 -15.60 4.05 -18.23
C GLY A 35 -15.40 4.75 -16.88
N PRO A 36 -15.36 6.09 -16.85
CA PRO A 36 -15.20 6.87 -15.64
C PRO A 36 -16.33 6.52 -14.66
N LYS A 37 -16.01 5.80 -13.59
CA LYS A 37 -16.93 5.66 -12.46
C LYS A 37 -17.01 7.01 -11.76
N PRO A 38 -18.18 7.44 -11.28
CA PRO A 38 -18.25 8.53 -10.30
C PRO A 38 -17.24 8.21 -9.20
N GLN A 39 -16.42 9.20 -8.81
CA GLN A 39 -15.47 9.06 -7.70
C GLN A 39 -16.24 8.98 -6.37
N ALA A 40 -16.96 7.88 -6.18
CA ALA A 40 -17.38 7.43 -4.86
C ALA A 40 -16.16 6.77 -4.22
N HIS A 41 -15.87 7.17 -2.99
CA HIS A 41 -14.79 6.58 -2.22
C HIS A 41 -15.09 5.09 -1.97
N LYS A 42 -14.04 4.30 -1.80
CA LYS A 42 -14.15 2.88 -1.44
C LYS A 42 -14.71 2.78 -0.02
N THR A 43 -15.97 2.35 0.09
CA THR A 43 -16.58 2.02 1.38
C THR A 43 -16.03 0.70 1.93
N SER A 44 -15.95 0.59 3.26
CA SER A 44 -15.69 -0.69 3.95
C SER A 44 -16.96 -1.49 4.22
N ALA A 45 -18.12 -1.01 3.76
CA ALA A 45 -19.39 -1.70 3.88
C ALA A 45 -19.33 -3.08 3.22
N LYS A 46 -19.85 -4.09 3.93
CA LYS A 46 -19.85 -5.49 3.48
C LYS A 46 -21.25 -6.07 3.46
N PRO A 47 -21.50 -7.09 2.60
CA PRO A 47 -22.74 -7.86 2.67
C PRO A 47 -22.89 -8.51 4.05
N VAL A 48 -24.13 -8.61 4.51
CA VAL A 48 -24.50 -9.08 5.86
C VAL A 48 -24.11 -10.56 6.02
N GLY A 49 -23.07 -10.84 6.79
CA GLY A 49 -22.61 -12.20 7.11
C GLY A 49 -21.59 -12.21 8.27
N PRO A 50 -21.21 -13.39 8.80
CA PRO A 50 -20.19 -13.49 9.84
C PRO A 50 -18.84 -13.04 9.28
N GLN A 51 -18.34 -11.88 9.72
CA GLN A 51 -17.16 -11.23 9.13
C GLN A 51 -16.16 -10.83 10.21
N LYS A 52 -14.86 -10.92 9.86
CA LYS A 52 -13.78 -10.36 10.67
C LYS A 52 -13.93 -8.84 10.73
N LYS A 53 -13.67 -8.26 11.92
CA LYS A 53 -13.65 -6.81 12.13
C LYS A 53 -12.62 -6.17 11.20
N GLU A 54 -13.08 -5.33 10.29
CA GLU A 54 -12.21 -4.50 9.46
C GLU A 54 -12.23 -3.05 9.94
N ASN A 55 -11.11 -2.35 9.72
CA ASN A 55 -11.07 -0.92 9.99
C ASN A 55 -11.92 -0.18 8.94
N LEU A 56 -12.74 0.75 9.41
CA LEU A 56 -13.51 1.67 8.57
C LEU A 56 -12.58 2.62 7.80
N THR A 57 -13.03 3.03 6.61
CA THR A 57 -12.37 4.09 5.84
C THR A 57 -12.64 5.46 6.45
N LEU A 58 -11.91 6.49 6.02
CA LEU A 58 -12.21 7.85 6.41
C LEU A 58 -13.59 8.29 5.89
N GLY A 59 -13.95 7.88 4.67
CA GLY A 59 -15.28 8.13 4.10
C GLY A 59 -16.40 7.56 4.96
N ASP A 60 -16.25 6.29 5.39
CA ASP A 60 -17.23 5.65 6.29
C ASP A 60 -17.37 6.42 7.62
N TRP A 61 -16.26 6.92 8.19
CA TRP A 61 -16.31 7.71 9.43
C TRP A 61 -16.98 9.07 9.24
N LEU A 62 -16.75 9.74 8.11
CA LEU A 62 -17.42 11.02 7.80
C LEU A 62 -18.92 10.82 7.62
N GLU A 63 -19.33 9.70 7.03
CA GLU A 63 -20.75 9.35 6.91
C GLU A 63 -21.41 9.10 8.27
N VAL A 64 -20.71 8.40 9.19
CA VAL A 64 -21.18 8.21 10.57
C VAL A 64 -21.33 9.55 11.31
N VAL A 65 -20.39 10.48 11.12
CA VAL A 65 -20.48 11.84 11.71
C VAL A 65 -21.67 12.59 11.12
N ALA A 66 -21.83 12.59 9.80
CA ALA A 66 -22.94 13.26 9.12
C ALA A 66 -24.31 12.70 9.57
N TYR A 67 -24.41 11.37 9.74
CA TYR A 67 -25.62 10.73 10.25
C TYR A 67 -25.93 11.15 11.69
N ALA A 68 -24.93 11.21 12.56
CA ALA A 68 -25.11 11.66 13.95
C ALA A 68 -25.52 13.14 14.03
N ASP A 69 -24.98 14.00 13.16
CA ASP A 69 -25.31 15.42 13.11
C ASP A 69 -26.73 15.66 12.56
N ALA A 70 -27.19 14.81 11.63
CA ALA A 70 -28.56 14.86 11.12
C ALA A 70 -29.61 14.34 12.12
N HIS A 71 -29.20 13.60 13.15
CA HIS A 71 -30.09 12.99 14.15
C HIS A 71 -29.70 13.38 15.58
N PRO A 72 -29.89 14.66 15.97
CA PRO A 72 -29.58 15.10 17.32
C PRO A 72 -30.35 14.29 18.37
N GLY A 73 -29.65 13.80 19.40
CA GLY A 73 -30.24 12.98 20.46
C GLY A 73 -30.24 11.47 20.20
N ILE A 74 -29.79 11.02 19.02
CA ILE A 74 -29.61 9.59 18.78
C ILE A 74 -28.52 9.00 19.70
N THR A 75 -28.78 7.83 20.25
CA THR A 75 -27.82 7.15 21.14
C THR A 75 -26.76 6.40 20.32
N GLN A 76 -25.56 6.23 20.88
CA GLN A 76 -24.48 5.49 20.21
C GLN A 76 -24.87 4.05 19.82
N PRO A 77 -25.61 3.28 20.65
CA PRO A 77 -26.11 1.96 20.25
C PRO A 77 -27.08 2.02 19.07
N ALA A 78 -27.91 3.07 18.97
CA ALA A 78 -28.82 3.24 17.85
C ALA A 78 -28.06 3.57 16.55
N ILE A 79 -26.99 4.36 16.63
CA ILE A 79 -26.06 4.59 15.50
C ILE A 79 -25.43 3.26 15.06
N GLU A 80 -24.90 2.47 16.01
CA GLU A 80 -24.30 1.17 15.71
C GLU A 80 -25.30 0.22 15.03
N LEU A 81 -26.53 0.16 15.53
CA LEU A 81 -27.59 -0.67 14.97
C LEU A 81 -27.92 -0.25 13.52
N TYR A 82 -28.17 1.04 13.30
CA TYR A 82 -28.48 1.58 11.97
C TYR A 82 -27.43 1.18 10.93
N PHE A 83 -26.16 1.40 11.24
CA PHE A 83 -25.04 1.13 10.35
C PHE A 83 -24.76 -0.37 10.18
N LYS A 84 -25.18 -1.22 11.12
CA LYS A 84 -25.09 -2.68 11.01
C LYS A 84 -26.19 -3.28 10.13
N THR A 85 -27.37 -2.66 10.07
CA THR A 85 -28.54 -3.16 9.33
C THR A 85 -28.75 -2.49 7.97
N ARG A 86 -27.85 -1.60 7.55
CA ARG A 86 -27.99 -0.83 6.31
C ARG A 86 -27.90 -1.75 5.06
N PRO A 87 -28.80 -1.58 4.07
CA PRO A 87 -28.84 -2.43 2.86
C PRO A 87 -27.63 -2.27 1.94
N GLU A 88 -27.01 -1.08 1.93
CA GLU A 88 -25.80 -0.78 1.15
C GLU A 88 -24.54 -1.49 1.70
N GLY A 89 -24.65 -2.05 2.90
CA GLY A 89 -23.66 -2.89 3.54
C GLY A 89 -23.45 -2.51 5.00
N ALA A 90 -23.10 -3.51 5.80
CA ALA A 90 -22.97 -3.38 7.23
C ALA A 90 -21.61 -2.79 7.61
N LEU A 91 -21.62 -1.71 8.39
CA LEU A 91 -20.44 -1.16 9.05
C LEU A 91 -20.38 -1.70 10.49
N GLN A 92 -19.25 -2.29 10.84
CA GLN A 92 -19.00 -2.81 12.19
C GLN A 92 -18.40 -1.70 13.04
N LEU A 93 -19.26 -0.90 13.65
CA LEU A 93 -18.86 0.13 14.60
C LEU A 93 -18.76 -0.49 16.01
N SER A 94 -17.96 0.15 16.86
CA SER A 94 -17.98 -0.11 18.30
C SER A 94 -18.29 1.18 19.04
N GLN A 95 -19.09 1.10 20.09
CA GLN A 95 -19.39 2.25 20.96
C GLN A 95 -18.16 3.12 21.32
N PRO A 96 -17.00 2.58 21.78
CA PRO A 96 -15.83 3.42 22.09
C PRO A 96 -15.18 4.07 20.85
N SER A 97 -15.35 3.49 19.65
CA SER A 97 -14.90 4.13 18.41
C SER A 97 -15.84 5.26 17.97
N ILE A 98 -17.15 5.11 18.19
CA ILE A 98 -18.14 6.16 17.93
C ILE A 98 -17.87 7.36 18.85
N SER A 99 -17.75 7.13 20.16
CA SER A 99 -17.46 8.19 21.15
C SER A 99 -16.20 8.99 20.80
N ARG A 100 -15.09 8.30 20.47
CA ARG A 100 -13.83 8.95 20.10
C ARG A 100 -13.96 9.82 18.85
N ASN A 101 -14.60 9.32 17.80
CA ASN A 101 -14.71 10.03 16.53
C ASN A 101 -15.78 11.14 16.56
N LEU A 102 -16.86 10.99 17.33
CA LEU A 102 -17.89 12.03 17.49
C LEU A 102 -17.47 13.19 18.40
N SER A 103 -16.44 13.00 19.23
CA SER A 103 -15.87 14.09 20.04
C SER A 103 -15.35 15.25 19.17
N ALA A 104 -15.30 16.46 19.72
CA ALA A 104 -14.77 17.63 19.00
C ALA A 104 -13.35 17.39 18.44
N LYS A 105 -12.49 16.75 19.23
CA LYS A 105 -11.13 16.37 18.81
C LYS A 105 -11.15 15.31 17.70
N GLY A 106 -12.05 14.34 17.79
CA GLY A 106 -12.22 13.30 16.77
C GLY A 106 -12.63 13.89 15.42
N ARG A 107 -13.67 14.74 15.42
CA ARG A 107 -14.15 15.45 14.22
C ARG A 107 -13.05 16.27 13.57
N ALA A 108 -12.34 17.09 14.35
CA ALA A 108 -11.23 17.89 13.84
C ALA A 108 -10.11 17.03 13.22
N ALA A 109 -9.81 15.87 13.81
CA ALA A 109 -8.83 14.94 13.26
C ALA A 109 -9.28 14.30 11.94
N LEU A 110 -10.57 13.94 11.82
CA LEU A 110 -11.13 13.39 10.58
C LEU A 110 -11.09 14.42 9.44
N GLU A 111 -11.49 15.67 9.70
CA GLU A 111 -11.44 16.74 8.70
C GLU A 111 -10.00 17.12 8.32
N LYS A 112 -9.09 17.23 9.29
CA LYS A 112 -7.66 17.44 8.99
C LYS A 112 -7.11 16.35 8.08
N ARG A 113 -7.52 15.10 8.30
CA ARG A 113 -7.10 13.96 7.49
C ARG A 113 -7.75 13.96 6.10
N ARG A 114 -8.99 14.41 5.98
CA ARG A 114 -9.67 14.56 4.69
C ARG A 114 -8.90 15.52 3.78
N LEU A 115 -8.32 16.58 4.35
CA LEU A 115 -7.55 17.57 3.62
C LEU A 115 -6.10 17.14 3.31
N SER A 116 -5.60 16.03 3.88
CA SER A 116 -4.16 15.71 3.79
C SER A 116 -3.73 15.10 2.47
N HIS A 117 -4.58 14.29 1.81
CA HIS A 117 -4.24 13.59 0.56
C HIS A 117 -5.46 13.45 -0.35
N ALA A 118 -5.25 13.41 -1.68
CA ALA A 118 -6.32 13.27 -2.68
C ALA A 118 -7.17 11.98 -2.50
N ASN A 119 -6.55 10.93 -1.99
CA ASN A 119 -7.12 9.61 -1.75
C ASN A 119 -7.42 9.35 -0.26
N ALA A 120 -7.49 10.41 0.57
CA ALA A 120 -7.70 10.31 2.01
C ALA A 120 -8.97 9.54 2.41
N LEU A 121 -10.07 9.70 1.64
CA LEU A 121 -11.35 9.05 1.92
C LEU A 121 -11.29 7.53 1.90
N ASP A 122 -10.53 6.96 0.96
CA ASP A 122 -10.37 5.50 0.78
C ASP A 122 -9.46 4.87 1.85
N MET A 123 -8.70 5.69 2.58
CA MET A 123 -7.69 5.19 3.51
C MET A 123 -8.34 4.74 4.82
N LYS A 124 -8.16 3.47 5.18
CA LYS A 124 -8.58 2.89 6.48
C LYS A 124 -7.77 3.40 7.68
N ARG A 125 -6.49 3.70 7.48
CA ARG A 125 -5.60 4.25 8.50
C ARG A 125 -4.82 5.40 7.91
N GLY A 126 -4.62 6.45 8.70
CA GLY A 126 -3.67 7.50 8.36
C GLY A 126 -2.32 6.83 8.43
N ARG A 127 -1.84 6.31 7.31
CA ARG A 127 -0.46 5.87 7.24
C ARG A 127 0.33 7.16 7.29
N PHE A 128 0.84 7.50 8.47
CA PHE A 128 1.95 8.44 8.64
C PHE A 128 3.24 7.85 8.05
N VAL A 129 3.12 7.06 6.99
CA VAL A 129 4.25 6.47 6.32
C VAL A 129 4.62 7.52 5.29
N VAL A 130 5.49 8.39 5.80
CA VAL A 130 6.37 9.34 5.14
C VAL A 130 5.87 10.77 4.98
N ARG A 131 6.61 11.65 5.66
CA ARG A 131 6.93 13.03 5.27
C ARG A 131 7.08 13.13 3.74
N PRO A 132 6.08 13.68 3.02
CA PRO A 132 6.03 13.61 1.55
C PRO A 132 7.19 14.36 0.88
N ASP A 133 7.74 15.38 1.55
CA ASP A 133 8.98 16.08 1.23
C ASP A 133 10.20 15.13 1.18
N VAL A 134 10.39 14.30 2.22
CA VAL A 134 11.49 13.32 2.29
C VAL A 134 11.33 12.25 1.20
N ASP A 135 10.12 11.74 1.00
CA ASP A 135 9.87 10.71 -0.03
C ASP A 135 10.03 11.26 -1.44
N HIS A 136 9.58 12.50 -1.69
CA HIS A 136 9.74 13.14 -3.00
C HIS A 136 11.22 13.39 -3.33
N ALA A 137 12.01 13.88 -2.36
CA ALA A 137 13.45 14.03 -2.52
C ALA A 137 14.15 12.68 -2.76
N LEU A 138 13.71 11.62 -2.07
CA LEU A 138 14.23 10.27 -2.26
C LEU A 138 13.90 9.70 -3.64
N TRP A 139 12.70 9.95 -4.15
CA TRP A 139 12.28 9.56 -5.49
C TRP A 139 13.07 10.27 -6.59
N ILE A 140 13.20 11.61 -6.51
CA ILE A 140 14.04 12.40 -7.45
C ILE A 140 15.48 11.88 -7.45
N TRP A 141 16.03 11.58 -6.27
CA TRP A 141 17.37 11.03 -6.17
C TRP A 141 17.49 9.66 -6.82
N GLN A 142 16.53 8.76 -6.60
CA GLN A 142 16.52 7.46 -7.27
C GLN A 142 16.45 7.60 -8.80
N GLN A 143 15.60 8.48 -9.32
CA GLN A 143 15.51 8.76 -10.75
C GLN A 143 16.87 9.21 -11.32
N SER A 144 17.57 10.11 -10.61
CA SER A 144 18.91 10.56 -11.02
C SER A 144 19.97 9.45 -11.02
N MET A 145 19.79 8.39 -10.20
CA MET A 145 20.67 7.23 -10.17
C MET A 145 20.36 6.28 -11.35
N GLU A 146 19.07 6.08 -11.65
CA GLU A 146 18.61 5.27 -12.77
C GLU A 146 19.03 5.87 -14.12
N GLU A 147 18.95 7.20 -14.27
CA GLU A 147 19.47 7.93 -15.45
C GLU A 147 20.98 7.72 -15.66
N ARG A 148 21.72 7.50 -14.56
CA ARG A 148 23.14 7.16 -14.58
C ARG A 148 23.42 5.66 -14.76
N GLY A 149 22.38 4.84 -14.90
CA GLY A 149 22.50 3.39 -15.04
C GLY A 149 22.81 2.63 -13.74
N GLU A 150 22.66 3.28 -12.58
CA GLU A 150 22.89 2.66 -11.26
C GLU A 150 21.53 2.37 -10.58
N THR A 151 21.31 1.12 -10.15
CA THR A 151 20.14 0.77 -9.32
C THR A 151 20.51 0.89 -7.84
N PRO A 152 19.90 1.81 -7.08
CA PRO A 152 20.21 1.96 -5.65
C PRO A 152 19.84 0.72 -4.85
N ASP A 153 20.78 0.23 -4.02
CA ASP A 153 20.50 -0.84 -3.06
C ASP A 153 19.65 -0.34 -1.88
N GLY A 154 18.95 -1.25 -1.21
CA GLY A 154 18.13 -0.95 -0.04
C GLY A 154 18.91 -0.25 1.09
N ASN A 155 20.19 -0.57 1.29
CA ASN A 155 21.02 0.13 2.26
C ASN A 155 21.32 1.58 1.85
N MET A 156 21.49 1.82 0.54
CA MET A 156 21.71 3.17 0.01
C MET A 156 20.46 4.02 0.20
N LEU A 157 19.27 3.46 -0.02
CA LEU A 157 17.99 4.14 0.21
C LEU A 157 17.81 4.52 1.69
N VAL A 158 18.18 3.64 2.62
CA VAL A 158 18.17 3.96 4.06
C VAL A 158 19.13 5.10 4.38
N ALA A 159 20.39 5.01 3.94
CA ALA A 159 21.38 6.04 4.21
C ALA A 159 21.00 7.39 3.59
N LYS A 160 20.45 7.37 2.37
CA LYS A 160 20.02 8.59 1.69
C LYS A 160 18.80 9.21 2.36
N ARG A 161 17.83 8.40 2.76
CA ARG A 161 16.68 8.87 3.54
C ARG A 161 17.12 9.53 4.84
N THR A 162 18.04 8.94 5.60
CA THR A 162 18.57 9.57 6.83
C THR A 162 19.15 10.95 6.55
N LYS A 163 19.93 11.10 5.46
CA LYS A 163 20.46 12.41 5.05
C LYS A 163 19.37 13.41 4.71
N PHE A 164 18.29 12.98 4.04
CA PHE A 164 17.15 13.86 3.79
C PHE A 164 16.40 14.21 5.08
N GLU A 165 16.21 13.25 5.98
CA GLU A 165 15.59 13.52 7.28
C GLU A 165 16.42 14.51 8.13
N GLU A 166 17.74 14.50 8.01
CA GLU A 166 18.61 15.54 8.59
C GLU A 166 18.47 16.89 7.87
N LEU A 167 18.47 16.89 6.52
CA LEU A 167 18.34 18.11 5.72
C LEU A 167 17.00 18.83 5.93
N PHE A 168 15.92 18.08 6.17
CA PHE A 168 14.57 18.60 6.41
C PHE A 168 14.25 18.80 7.90
N ASP A 169 15.28 18.81 8.75
CA ASP A 169 15.21 18.99 10.20
C ASP A 169 14.14 18.10 10.85
N VAL A 170 14.06 16.83 10.42
CA VAL A 170 13.13 15.85 11.00
C VAL A 170 13.62 15.50 12.41
N PRO A 171 12.82 15.78 13.45
CA PRO A 171 13.22 15.46 14.81
C PRO A 171 13.28 13.93 14.99
N ALA A 172 14.22 13.46 15.81
CA ALA A 172 14.56 12.04 15.90
C ALA A 172 13.38 11.13 16.29
N ASN A 173 12.41 11.67 17.04
CA ASN A 173 11.17 10.99 17.42
C ASN A 173 10.18 10.78 16.25
N GLU A 174 10.33 11.52 15.15
CA GLU A 174 9.53 11.39 13.92
C GLU A 174 10.25 10.60 12.82
N ARG A 175 11.56 10.33 12.98
CA ARG A 175 12.36 9.57 12.02
C ARG A 175 11.92 8.12 11.98
N MET A 176 11.85 7.55 10.78
CA MET A 176 11.43 6.18 10.61
C MET A 176 12.61 5.22 10.81
N THR A 177 12.68 4.61 11.99
CA THR A 177 13.78 3.71 12.39
C THR A 177 13.69 2.30 11.78
N SER A 178 12.49 1.85 11.38
CA SER A 178 12.29 0.51 10.83
C SER A 178 12.59 0.45 9.32
N ARG A 179 13.14 -0.67 8.83
CA ARG A 179 13.30 -0.91 7.37
C ARG A 179 12.00 -1.28 6.63
N GLY A 180 10.87 -1.38 7.35
CA GLY A 180 9.60 -1.87 6.78
C GLY A 180 9.06 -1.05 5.61
N TRP A 181 9.43 0.23 5.53
CA TRP A 181 9.02 1.13 4.45
C TRP A 181 9.70 0.85 3.11
N LEU A 182 10.89 0.25 3.08
CA LEU A 182 11.61 -0.04 1.84
C LEU A 182 10.75 -0.87 0.89
N SER A 183 10.10 -1.91 1.42
CA SER A 183 9.21 -2.77 0.63
C SER A 183 8.03 -2.02 0.01
N GLY A 184 7.53 -0.97 0.67
CA GLY A 184 6.46 -0.11 0.16
C GLY A 184 6.98 0.89 -0.87
N PHE A 185 8.12 1.53 -0.58
CA PHE A 185 8.77 2.51 -1.44
C PHE A 185 9.26 1.90 -2.76
N THR A 186 9.93 0.75 -2.72
CA THR A 186 10.39 0.05 -3.93
C THR A 186 9.20 -0.38 -4.79
N LYS A 187 8.11 -0.89 -4.19
CA LYS A 187 6.88 -1.22 -4.95
C LYS A 187 6.24 0.03 -5.57
N ALA A 188 6.28 1.17 -4.88
CA ALA A 188 5.75 2.43 -5.40
C ALA A 188 6.60 2.97 -6.57
N CYS A 189 7.93 2.89 -6.49
CA CYS A 189 8.82 3.32 -7.56
C CYS A 189 8.69 2.44 -8.81
N VAL A 190 8.61 1.11 -8.65
CA VAL A 190 8.41 0.17 -9.78
C VAL A 190 7.09 0.38 -10.53
N LEU A 191 6.09 1.02 -9.92
CA LEU A 191 4.84 1.38 -10.61
C LEU A 191 4.95 2.68 -11.44
N HIS A 192 6.01 3.46 -11.25
CA HIS A 192 6.27 4.73 -11.94
C HIS A 192 7.50 4.68 -12.86
N SER A 193 8.28 3.59 -12.83
CA SER A 193 9.33 3.22 -13.80
C SER A 193 8.73 2.47 -15.00
#